data_AF-A0A9E5N0I8-F1
#
_entry.id   AF-A0A9E5N0I8-F1
#
_cell.length_a   1.000
_cell.length_b   1.000
_cell.length_c   1.000
_cell.angle_alpha   90.00
_cell.angle_beta   90.00
_cell.angle_gamma   90.00
#
_symmetry.space_group_name_H-M   'P 1'
#
loop_
_entity.id
_entity.type
_entity.pdbx_description
1 polymer ?
#
loop_
_entity_poly.entity_id
_entity_poly.type
_entity_poly.pdbx_seq_one_letter_code
_entity_poly.pdbx_strand_id
1 'polypeptide(L)' 'MLWLSGHDHGGHYAKIGTRHHLTLKGMQNNADSWYQIDFSPDRITVYQAENLATPRYELEMHWPPKTAATEAAR' A
#
# COMPACT_ATOMS: atom_id res chain seq x y z
N MET A 1 7.69 0.25 -3.28
CA MET A 1 6.72 -0.16 -4.34
C MET A 1 5.67 -1.08 -3.74
N LEU A 2 4.39 -0.91 -4.06
CA LEU A 2 3.30 -1.74 -3.53
C LEU A 2 2.95 -2.89 -4.49
N TRP A 3 2.80 -4.08 -3.95
CA TRP A 3 2.23 -5.27 -4.61
C TRP A 3 0.93 -5.62 -3.91
N LEU A 4 -0.16 -5.60 -4.66
CA LEU A 4 -1.50 -5.90 -4.17
C LEU A 4 -1.93 -7.28 -4.67
N SER A 5 -2.46 -8.13 -3.78
CA SER A 5 -2.99 -9.44 -4.17
C SER A 5 -4.27 -9.80 -3.39
N GLY A 6 -5.00 -10.79 -3.90
CA GLY A 6 -6.09 -11.47 -3.18
C GLY A 6 -5.78 -12.96 -3.04
N HIS A 7 -6.79 -13.82 -3.24
CA HIS A 7 -6.73 -15.29 -3.21
C HIS A 7 -6.65 -15.92 -1.82
N ASP A 8 -5.73 -15.47 -0.97
CA ASP A 8 -5.75 -15.84 0.45
C ASP A 8 -6.70 -14.90 1.21
N HIS A 9 -7.84 -15.44 1.60
CA HIS A 9 -8.89 -14.67 2.28
C HIS A 9 -8.51 -14.23 3.70
N GLY A 10 -7.39 -14.69 4.25
CA GLY A 10 -6.89 -14.27 5.57
C GLY A 10 -6.41 -12.83 5.60
N GLY A 11 -5.92 -12.32 4.45
CA GLY A 11 -5.24 -11.04 4.35
C GLY A 11 -3.89 -11.04 5.10
N HIS A 12 -2.85 -10.48 4.49
CA HIS A 12 -1.54 -10.42 5.12
C HIS A 12 -0.73 -9.23 4.62
N TYR A 13 0.28 -8.83 5.39
CA TYR A 13 1.27 -7.85 4.99
C TYR A 13 2.68 -8.36 5.25
N ALA A 14 3.57 -8.15 4.28
CA ALA A 14 5.01 -8.37 4.43
C ALA A 14 5.81 -7.35 3.61
N LYS A 15 6.98 -6.95 4.10
CA LYS A 15 7.96 -6.17 3.33
C LYS A 15 9.05 -7.12 2.84
N ILE A 16 9.18 -7.27 1.51
CA ILE A 16 10.19 -8.12 0.87
C ILE A 16 11.12 -7.22 0.07
N GLY A 17 12.35 -7.03 0.57
CA GLY A 17 13.27 -6.01 0.04
C GLY A 17 12.65 -4.61 0.13
N THR A 18 12.55 -3.92 -1.00
CA THR A 18 11.94 -2.57 -1.11
C THR A 18 10.45 -2.59 -1.49
N ARG A 19 9.85 -3.79 -1.56
CA ARG A 19 8.46 -3.99 -1.98
C ARG A 19 7.57 -4.31 -0.79
N HIS A 20 6.45 -3.60 -0.69
CA HIS A 20 5.38 -3.90 0.24
C HIS A 20 4.42 -4.88 -0.42
N HIS A 21 4.21 -6.06 0.16
CA HIS A 21 3.25 -7.05 -0.28
C HIS A 21 2.03 -6.96 0.63
N LEU A 22 0.88 -6.62 0.06
CA LEU A 22 -0.40 -6.51 0.75
C LEU A 22 -1.40 -7.47 0.10
N THR A 23 -1.76 -8.52 0.83
CA THR A 23 -2.87 -9.40 0.47
C THR A 23 -4.14 -8.93 1.17
N LEU A 24 -5.17 -8.69 0.38
CA LEU A 24 -6.47 -8.22 0.86
C LEU A 24 -7.24 -9.36 1.52
N LYS A 25 -7.84 -9.07 2.67
CA LYS A 25 -8.79 -9.96 3.33
C LYS A 25 -10.01 -10.19 2.43
N GLY A 26 -10.49 -11.43 2.39
CA GLY A 26 -11.62 -11.80 1.54
C GLY A 26 -12.95 -11.21 2.04
N MET A 27 -13.90 -11.03 1.11
CA MET A 27 -15.27 -10.58 1.38
C MET A 27 -16.27 -11.75 1.46
N GLN A 28 -15.80 -13.00 1.67
CA GLN A 28 -16.72 -14.14 1.79
C GLN A 28 -17.68 -13.96 2.96
N ASN A 29 -18.82 -14.67 2.91
CA ASN A 29 -19.85 -14.65 3.95
C ASN A 29 -20.40 -13.24 4.24
N ASN A 30 -20.45 -12.37 3.22
CA ASN A 30 -20.90 -10.98 3.32
C ASN A 30 -20.02 -10.13 4.26
N ALA A 31 -18.75 -10.49 4.43
CA ALA A 31 -17.82 -9.70 5.23
C ALA A 31 -17.52 -8.36 4.53
N ASP A 32 -17.65 -7.27 5.28
CA ASP A 32 -17.29 -5.93 4.82
C ASP A 32 -15.78 -5.72 5.00
N SER A 33 -14.99 -6.26 4.07
CA SER A 33 -13.51 -6.30 4.13
C SER A 33 -12.84 -5.43 3.06
N TRP A 34 -13.44 -4.31 2.67
CA TRP A 34 -12.84 -3.39 1.70
C TRP A 34 -11.74 -2.53 2.34
N TYR A 35 -10.93 -1.89 1.49
CA TYR A 35 -9.78 -1.09 1.89
C TYR A 35 -9.84 0.29 1.22
N GLN A 36 -9.47 1.33 1.97
CA GLN A 36 -9.07 2.61 1.40
C GLN A 36 -7.55 2.69 1.40
N ILE A 37 -6.96 3.05 0.27
CA ILE A 37 -5.51 3.13 0.08
C ILE A 37 -5.18 4.52 -0.46
N ASP A 38 -4.54 5.33 0.37
CA ASP A 38 -4.17 6.70 0.04
C ASP A 38 -2.67 6.74 -0.31
N PHE A 39 -2.33 7.40 -1.41
CA PHE A 39 -0.96 7.53 -1.88
C PHE A 39 -0.45 8.97 -1.70
N SER A 40 0.73 9.12 -1.10
CA SER A 40 1.52 10.35 -1.09
C SER A 40 2.85 10.14 -1.84
N PRO A 41 3.67 11.19 -2.02
CA PRO A 41 5.00 11.05 -2.59
C PRO A 41 5.94 10.10 -1.81
N ASP A 42 5.77 10.01 -0.48
CA ASP A 42 6.69 9.33 0.44
C ASP A 42 6.06 8.18 1.24
N ARG A 43 4.73 8.00 1.16
CA ARG A 43 4.02 6.96 1.91
C ARG A 43 2.78 6.45 1.20
N ILE A 44 2.35 5.27 1.60
CA ILE A 44 1.02 4.73 1.32
C ILE A 44 0.33 4.48 2.65
N THR A 45 -0.86 5.03 2.83
CA THR A 45 -1.67 4.82 4.03
C THR A 45 -2.81 3.87 3.70
N VAL A 46 -2.95 2.80 4.48
CA VAL A 46 -3.95 1.75 4.25
C VAL A 46 -4.92 1.73 5.41
N TYR A 47 -6.21 1.87 5.11
CA TYR A 47 -7.31 1.72 6.05
C TYR A 47 -8.13 0.49 5.69
N GLN A 48 -8.79 -0.10 6.69
CA GLN A 48 -9.75 -1.18 6.49
C GLN A 48 -11.14 -0.70 6.87
N ALA A 49 -12.16 -1.27 6.23
CA ALA A 49 -13.57 -0.96 6.47
C ALA A 49 -13.94 -0.95 7.96
N GLU A 50 -13.34 -1.83 8.77
CA GLU A 50 -13.64 -1.93 10.20
C GLU A 50 -13.18 -0.70 11.01
N ASN A 51 -12.21 0.08 10.51
CA ASN A 51 -11.73 1.30 11.16
C ASN A 51 -11.03 2.25 10.16
N LEU A 52 -11.72 3.33 9.78
CA LEU A 52 -11.17 4.40 8.93
C LEU A 52 -10.55 5.56 9.73
N ALA A 53 -10.71 5.59 11.05
CA ALA A 53 -10.14 6.64 11.89
C ALA A 53 -8.66 6.41 12.20
N THR A 54 -8.18 5.17 12.08
CA THR A 54 -6.78 4.82 12.33
C THR A 54 -6.25 3.97 11.17
N PRO A 55 -5.12 4.34 10.56
CA PRO A 55 -4.49 3.52 9.54
C PRO A 55 -4.20 2.12 10.07
N ARG A 56 -4.52 1.12 9.26
CA ARG A 56 -4.05 -0.26 9.51
C ARG A 56 -2.56 -0.38 9.23
N TYR A 57 -2.08 0.29 8.17
CA TYR A 57 -0.67 0.36 7.82
C TYR A 57 -0.28 1.74 7.30
N GLU A 58 0.94 2.16 7.63
CA GLU A 58 1.64 3.27 6.99
C GLU A 58 2.92 2.72 6.36
N LEU A 59 3.00 2.76 5.03
CA LEU A 59 4.03 2.11 4.23
C LEU A 59 4.95 3.16 3.62
N GLU A 60 6.18 3.28 4.12
CA GLU A 60 7.17 4.21 3.57
C GLU A 60 7.56 3.86 2.14
N MET A 61 7.44 4.83 1.24
CA MET A 61 7.91 4.72 -0.14
C MET A 61 9.25 5.41 -0.31
N HIS A 62 10.27 4.61 -0.59
CA HIS A 62 11.51 5.13 -1.16
C HIS A 62 11.38 5.08 -2.68
N TRP A 63 10.92 6.19 -3.26
CA TRP A 63 11.18 6.45 -4.67
C TRP A 63 12.62 6.99 -4.77
N PRO A 64 13.47 6.53 -5.72
CA PRO A 64 14.72 7.23 -5.95
C PRO A 64 14.38 8.70 -6.22
N PRO A 65 15.15 9.67 -5.67
CA PRO A 65 14.93 11.07 -6.00
C PRO A 65 14.90 11.16 -7.52
N LYS A 66 13.95 11.92 -8.08
CA LYS A 66 14.07 12.34 -9.49
C LYS A 66 15.39 13.10 -9.56
N THR A 67 16.48 12.42 -9.91
CA THR A 67 17.72 13.09 -10.28
C THR A 67 17.31 14.11 -11.33
N ALA A 68 17.64 15.38 -11.08
CA ALA A 68 17.32 16.52 -11.91
C ALA A 68 17.65 16.24 -13.38
N ALA A 69 16.74 15.61 -14.12
CA ALA A 69 16.95 15.20 -15.50
C ALA A 69 16.68 16.37 -16.46
N THR A 70 16.96 17.61 -16.04
CA THR A 70 16.61 18.81 -16.82
C THR A 70 17.53 20.02 -16.57
N GLU A 71 18.76 19.84 -16.11
CA GLU A 71 19.73 20.96 -16.01
C GLU A 71 21.09 20.73 -16.67
N ALA A 72 21.33 19.59 -17.32
CA ALA A 72 22.59 19.34 -18.06
C ALA A 72 22.42 19.40 -19.60
N ALA A 73 21.41 20.11 -20.09
CA ALA A 73 21.16 20.29 -21.53
C ALA A 73 20.95 21.76 -21.94
N ARG A 74 21.74 22.66 -21.34
CA ARG A 74 21.91 24.04 -21.83
C ARG A 74 23.39 24.39 -21.86
#